data_AF-A0A5C4V652-F1
#
_entry.id   AF-A0A5C4V652-F1
#
_cell.length_a   1.000
_cell.length_b   1.000
_cell.length_c   1.000
_cell.angle_alpha   90.00
_cell.angle_beta   90.00
_cell.angle_gamma   90.00
#
_symmetry.space_group_name_H-M   'P 1'
#
loop_
_entity.id
_entity.type
_entity.pdbx_description
1 polymer ?
#
loop_
_entity_poly.entity_id
_entity_poly.type
_entity_poly.pdbx_seq_one_letter_code
_entity_poly.pdbx_strand_id
1 'polypeptide(L)' 'MGLFSSKKKSDPAPPPPVRRDKVQAALKLGMTWYGGDPDGDDFVTNRDRYYRALKGCTRAEVDYVEDALRRHGYPP' A
#
# COMPACT_ATOMS: atom_id res chain seq x y z
N MET A 1 -15.66 31.81 -29.85
CA MET A 1 -16.24 31.39 -28.56
C MET A 1 -16.04 29.89 -28.42
N GLY A 2 -15.48 29.48 -27.28
CA GLY A 2 -15.56 28.12 -26.75
C GLY A 2 -14.46 27.14 -27.12
N LEU A 3 -14.03 26.23 -26.24
CA LEU A 3 -14.41 25.97 -24.85
C LEU A 3 -13.41 24.87 -24.37
N PHE A 4 -12.83 25.06 -23.17
CA PHE A 4 -12.30 24.02 -22.27
C PHE A 4 -11.01 23.21 -22.57
N SER A 5 -9.97 23.61 -21.83
CA SER A 5 -9.21 22.78 -20.88
C SER A 5 -9.01 21.29 -21.18
N SER A 6 -7.77 20.94 -21.51
CA SER A 6 -7.17 19.70 -21.01
C SER A 6 -5.75 20.01 -20.55
N LYS A 7 -5.68 20.53 -19.32
CA LYS A 7 -4.47 20.60 -18.51
C LYS A 7 -3.96 19.15 -18.41
N LYS A 8 -2.98 18.78 -19.24
CA LYS A 8 -2.23 17.53 -19.10
C LYS A 8 -1.76 17.50 -17.66
N LYS A 9 -2.43 16.69 -16.84
CA LYS A 9 -2.05 16.46 -15.46
C LYS A 9 -0.63 15.92 -15.52
N SER A 10 0.29 16.67 -14.96
CA SER A 10 1.69 16.32 -14.77
C SER A 10 1.78 14.84 -14.44
N ASP A 11 2.48 14.07 -15.27
CA ASP A 11 2.93 12.73 -14.89
C ASP A 11 3.59 12.86 -13.51
N PRO A 12 3.08 12.20 -12.46
CA PRO A 12 3.79 12.20 -11.19
C PRO A 12 5.16 11.59 -11.47
N ALA A 13 6.22 12.28 -11.04
CA ALA A 13 7.59 11.78 -11.13
C ALA A 13 7.62 10.28 -10.78
N PRO A 14 8.38 9.45 -11.51
CA PRO A 14 8.44 8.03 -11.21
C PRO A 14 8.74 7.90 -9.71
N PRO A 15 7.90 7.19 -8.94
CA PRO A 15 8.13 7.07 -7.51
C PRO A 15 9.57 6.55 -7.31
N PRO A 16 10.27 7.01 -6.26
CA PRO A 16 11.63 6.53 -5.97
C PRO A 16 11.64 5.00 -6.04
N PRO A 17 12.72 4.36 -6.51
CA PRO A 17 12.74 2.93 -6.79
C PRO A 17 12.29 2.17 -5.55
N VAL A 18 11.01 1.82 -5.57
CA VAL A 18 10.30 1.17 -4.49
C VAL A 18 10.97 -0.19 -4.38
N ARG A 19 11.54 -0.55 -3.23
CA ARG A 19 12.13 -1.89 -3.11
C ARG A 19 11.00 -2.90 -3.17
N ARG A 20 10.83 -3.48 -4.37
CA ARG A 20 9.74 -4.40 -4.68
C ARG A 20 9.65 -5.53 -3.67
N ASP A 21 10.77 -6.04 -3.19
CA ASP A 21 10.80 -7.13 -2.22
C ASP A 21 10.19 -6.73 -0.87
N LYS A 22 10.53 -5.53 -0.36
CA LYS A 22 10.00 -5.01 0.91
C LYS A 22 8.52 -4.71 0.80
N VAL A 23 8.13 -4.08 -0.31
CA VAL A 23 6.74 -3.75 -0.59
C VAL A 23 5.89 -4.99 -0.80
N GLN A 24 6.39 -5.99 -1.51
CA GLN A 24 5.66 -7.23 -1.72
C GLN A 24 5.52 -8.02 -0.41
N ALA A 25 6.54 -8.01 0.45
CA ALA A 25 6.46 -8.58 1.79
C ALA A 25 5.43 -7.84 2.67
N ALA A 26 5.47 -6.52 2.71
CA ALA A 26 4.52 -5.69 3.46
C ALA A 26 3.08 -5.86 2.92
N LEU A 27 2.90 -5.87 1.61
CA LEU A 27 1.61 -6.10 0.94
C LEU A 27 1.04 -7.48 1.28
N LYS A 28 1.86 -8.53 1.22
CA LYS A 28 1.44 -9.89 1.57
C LYS A 28 1.01 -9.97 3.04
N LEU A 29 1.76 -9.34 3.94
CA LEU A 29 1.39 -9.24 5.36
C LEU A 29 0.08 -8.46 5.58
N GLY A 30 -0.10 -7.34 4.87
CA GLY A 30 -1.33 -6.56 4.89
C GLY A 30 -2.52 -7.41 4.43
N MET A 31 -2.40 -8.10 3.30
CA MET A 31 -3.44 -9.02 2.82
C MET A 31 -3.74 -10.16 3.81
N THR A 32 -2.71 -10.74 4.44
CA THR A 32 -2.90 -11.76 5.49
C THR A 32 -3.61 -11.22 6.72
N TRP A 33 -3.36 -9.95 7.07
CA TRP A 33 -4.05 -9.30 8.18
C TRP A 33 -5.52 -8.96 7.83
N TYR A 34 -5.75 -8.22 6.74
CA TYR A 34 -7.09 -7.80 6.34
C TYR A 34 -7.99 -8.95 5.86
N GLY A 35 -7.42 -10.01 5.29
CA GLY A 35 -8.15 -11.22 4.89
C GLY A 35 -8.17 -12.31 5.96
N GLY A 36 -7.52 -12.10 7.09
CA GLY A 36 -7.52 -13.04 8.22
C GLY A 36 -8.78 -12.89 9.08
N ASP A 37 -9.04 -13.89 9.90
CA ASP A 37 -10.14 -13.86 10.88
C ASP A 37 -9.84 -12.80 11.96
N PRO A 38 -10.67 -11.76 12.13
CA PRO A 38 -10.47 -10.74 13.15
C PRO A 38 -10.57 -11.27 14.59
N ASP A 39 -11.27 -12.37 14.80
CA ASP A 39 -11.39 -13.05 16.11
C ASP A 39 -10.29 -14.10 16.32
N GLY A 40 -9.44 -14.33 15.31
CA GLY A 40 -8.32 -15.25 15.40
C GLY A 40 -7.16 -14.70 16.25
N ASP A 41 -6.51 -15.58 17.02
CA ASP A 41 -5.33 -15.25 17.82
C ASP A 41 -4.18 -14.63 16.99
N ASP A 42 -4.14 -14.98 15.69
CA ASP A 42 -3.14 -14.48 14.74
C ASP A 42 -3.43 -13.06 14.22
N PHE A 43 -4.63 -12.49 14.43
CA PHE A 43 -4.99 -11.18 13.88
C PHE A 43 -4.06 -10.07 14.37
N VAL A 44 -3.85 -10.01 15.69
CA VAL A 44 -2.96 -9.04 16.34
C VAL A 44 -1.51 -9.26 15.88
N THR A 45 -1.08 -10.52 15.79
CA THR A 45 0.26 -10.89 15.32
C THR A 45 0.50 -10.46 13.87
N ASN A 46 -0.49 -10.66 12.98
CA ASN A 46 -0.42 -10.28 11.57
C ASN A 46 -0.42 -8.77 11.38
N ARG A 47 -1.24 -8.05 12.16
CA ARG A 47 -1.22 -6.60 12.24
C ARG A 47 0.15 -6.06 12.64
N ASP A 48 0.72 -6.58 13.72
CA ASP A 48 2.00 -6.11 14.24
C ASP A 48 3.15 -6.41 13.28
N ARG A 49 3.12 -7.57 12.59
CA ARG A 49 4.06 -7.90 11.51
C ARG A 49 3.93 -6.92 10.33
N TYR A 50 2.71 -6.58 9.93
CA TYR A 50 2.45 -5.58 8.89
C TYR A 50 3.04 -4.22 9.26
N TYR A 51 2.71 -3.66 10.42
CA TYR A 51 3.27 -2.37 10.86
C TYR A 51 4.79 -2.41 11.04
N ARG A 52 5.35 -3.54 11.47
CA ARG A 52 6.80 -3.72 11.56
C ARG A 52 7.47 -3.72 10.19
N ALA A 53 6.83 -4.30 9.17
CA ALA A 53 7.29 -4.23 7.79
C ALA A 53 7.22 -2.79 7.26
N LEU A 54 6.13 -2.06 7.54
CA LEU A 54 6.00 -0.65 7.18
C LEU A 54 7.06 0.24 7.85
N LYS A 55 7.42 -0.03 9.12
CA LYS A 55 8.50 0.70 9.81
C LYS A 55 9.86 0.58 9.11
N GLY A 56 10.08 -0.51 8.36
CA GLY A 56 11.30 -0.73 7.56
C GLY A 56 11.22 -0.18 6.14
N CYS A 57 10.07 0.41 5.77
CA CYS A 57 9.78 0.98 4.47
C CYS A 57 9.87 2.51 4.52
N THR A 58 10.24 3.11 3.39
CA THR A 58 10.17 4.56 3.15
C THR A 58 8.72 4.99 2.93
N ARG A 59 8.43 6.28 3.06
CA ARG A 59 7.08 6.82 2.84
C ARG A 59 6.50 6.43 1.49
N ALA A 60 7.30 6.50 0.42
CA ALA A 60 6.88 6.11 -0.92
C ALA A 60 6.56 4.60 -1.05
N GLU A 61 7.27 3.75 -0.31
CA GLU A 61 6.98 2.31 -0.24
C GLU A 61 5.68 2.04 0.52
N VAL A 62 5.42 2.76 1.61
CA VAL A 62 4.15 2.67 2.34
C VAL A 62 2.99 3.13 1.46
N ASP A 63 3.11 4.28 0.80
CA ASP A 63 2.06 4.79 -0.09
C ASP A 63 1.78 3.81 -1.25
N TYR A 64 2.81 3.12 -1.77
CA TYR A 64 2.61 2.07 -2.77
C TYR A 64 1.89 0.84 -2.20
N VAL A 65 2.26 0.39 -1.00
CA VAL A 65 1.60 -0.75 -0.33
C VAL A 65 0.13 -0.43 -0.07
N GLU A 66 -0.18 0.76 0.43
CA GLU A 66 -1.55 1.22 0.66
C GLU A 66 -2.35 1.33 -0.65
N ASP A 67 -1.75 1.87 -1.72
CA ASP A 67 -2.40 1.94 -3.04
C ASP A 67 -2.64 0.54 -3.62
N ALA A 68 -1.69 -0.38 -3.46
CA ALA A 68 -1.85 -1.77 -3.86
C ALA A 68 -2.97 -2.46 -3.05
N LEU A 69 -3.01 -2.29 -1.72
CA LEU A 69 -4.08 -2.82 -0.88
C LEU A 69 -5.46 -2.30 -1.31
N ARG A 70 -5.58 -1.00 -1.60
CA ARG A 70 -6.83 -0.43 -2.15
C ARG A 70 -7.21 -1.05 -3.49
N ARG A 71 -6.26 -1.24 -4.41
CA ARG A 71 -6.53 -1.92 -5.70
C ARG A 71 -7.02 -3.35 -5.52
N HIS A 72 -6.62 -4.00 -4.43
CA HIS A 72 -7.09 -5.34 -4.04
C HIS A 72 -8.40 -5.34 -3.23
N GLY A 73 -8.97 -4.16 -2.93
CA GLY A 73 -10.24 -4.03 -2.21
C GLY A 73 -10.12 -4.00 -0.69
N TYR A 74 -8.90 -3.92 -0.15
CA TYR A 74 -8.67 -3.80 1.29
C TYR A 74 -8.67 -2.31 1.72
N PRO A 75 -9.25 -1.99 2.89
CA PRO A 75 -9.21 -0.63 3.41
C PRO A 75 -7.76 -0.24 3.78
N PRO A 76 -7.36 1.03 3.60
CA PRO A 76 -6.04 1.52 4.01
C PRO A 76 -5.88 1.57 5.54
#